data_AF-A0A352ALW7-F1
#
_entry.id   AF-A0A352ALW7-F1
#
_cell.length_a   1.000
_cell.length_b   1.000
_cell.length_c   1.000
_cell.angle_alpha   90.00
_cell.angle_beta   90.00
_cell.angle_gamma   90.00
#
_symmetry.space_group_name_H-M   'P 1'
#
loop_
_entity.id
_entity.type
_entity.pdbx_description
1 polymer ?
#
loop_
_entity_poly.entity_id
_entity_poly.type
_entity_poly.pdbx_seq_one_letter_code
_entity_poly.pdbx_strand_id
1 'polypeptide(L)' 'MRPEPVTDSPFTSAVRPEAILRAENTSIYYGSFLAVQDVNLDIFKNRITAFIGPSGCGK' A
#
# COMPACT_ATOMS: atom_id res chain seq x y z
N MET A 1 -6.29 -27.95 -13.33
CA MET A 1 -7.55 -27.76 -12.60
C MET A 1 -7.42 -26.46 -11.82
N ARG A 2 -7.76 -25.33 -12.45
CA ARG A 2 -7.70 -24.00 -11.83
C ARG A 2 -8.99 -23.87 -11.02
N PRO A 3 -8.96 -23.54 -9.72
CA PRO A 3 -10.20 -23.28 -8.99
C PRO A 3 -10.85 -22.03 -9.60
N GLU A 4 -12.09 -22.20 -10.06
CA GLU A 4 -12.98 -21.10 -10.46
C GLU A 4 -13.17 -20.14 -9.27
N PRO A 5 -13.26 -18.81 -9.50
CA PRO A 5 -13.49 -17.86 -8.43
C PRO A 5 -14.84 -18.20 -7.76
N VAL A 6 -14.78 -18.47 -6.47
CA VAL A 6 -15.94 -18.78 -5.63
C VAL A 6 -16.95 -17.64 -5.72
N THR A 7 -18.17 -18.00 -6.15
CA THR A 7 -19.34 -17.13 -6.30
C THR A 7 -19.53 -16.26 -5.06
N ASP A 8 -19.56 -14.94 -5.30
CA ASP A 8 -19.80 -13.91 -4.30
C ASP A 8 -21.16 -14.17 -3.63
N SER A 9 -21.14 -14.40 -2.32
CA SER A 9 -22.36 -14.52 -1.52
C SER A 9 -23.03 -13.13 -1.45
N PRO A 10 -24.35 -13.02 -1.61
CA PRO A 10 -25.07 -11.73 -1.62
C PRO A 10 -25.06 -10.99 -0.27
N PHE A 11 -24.46 -11.58 0.77
CA PHE A 11 -24.36 -11.00 2.10
C PHE A 11 -22.92 -11.02 2.58
N THR A 12 -22.16 -10.04 2.10
CA THR A 12 -21.07 -9.31 2.78
C THR A 12 -20.14 -8.84 1.68
N SER A 13 -20.51 -7.75 1.00
CA SER A 13 -19.50 -6.93 0.34
C SER A 13 -18.63 -6.37 1.46
N ALA A 14 -17.53 -7.04 1.78
CA ALA A 14 -16.55 -6.50 2.70
C ALA A 14 -16.18 -5.11 2.16
N VAL A 15 -16.57 -4.06 2.89
CA VAL A 15 -16.27 -2.67 2.49
C VAL A 15 -14.76 -2.55 2.48
N ARG A 16 -14.16 -2.65 1.29
CA ARG A 16 -12.72 -2.49 1.13
C ARG A 16 -12.40 -1.04 1.48
N PRO A 17 -11.42 -0.78 2.35
CA PRO A 17 -11.07 0.59 2.69
C PRO A 17 -10.67 1.34 1.41
N GLU A 18 -11.28 2.51 1.21
CA GLU A 18 -11.07 3.37 0.05
C GLU A 18 -9.65 3.94 0.12
N ALA A 19 -8.73 3.45 -0.71
CA ALA A 19 -7.40 4.04 -0.85
C ALA A 19 -7.53 5.39 -1.58
N ILE A 20 -7.06 6.46 -0.96
CA ILE A 20 -7.10 7.84 -1.49
C ILE A 20 -5.73 8.31 -2.00
N LEU A 21 -4.65 7.63 -1.62
CA LEU A 21 -3.32 7.81 -2.18
C LEU A 21 -2.69 6.43 -2.35
N ARG A 22 -2.00 6.23 -3.49
CA ARG A 22 -1.24 5.02 -3.77
C ARG A 22 0.16 5.39 -4.24
N ALA A 23 1.15 4.67 -3.72
CA ALA A 23 2.49 4.59 -4.25
C ALA A 23 2.70 3.14 -4.71
N GLU A 24 3.01 2.94 -5.99
CA GLU A 24 3.24 1.62 -6.58
C GLU A 24 4.67 1.58 -7.12
N ASN A 25 5.40 0.52 -6.80
CA ASN A 25 6.78 0.28 -7.24
C ASN A 25 7.68 1.52 -7.11
N THR A 26 7.54 2.24 -5.99
CA THR A 26 8.16 3.56 -5.83
C THR A 26 9.57 3.43 -5.28
N SER A 27 10.52 4.02 -6.00
CA SER A 27 11.92 4.14 -5.59
C SER A 27 12.34 5.61 -5.58
N ILE A 28 13.03 6.06 -4.52
CA ILE A 28 13.43 7.46 -4.31
C ILE A 28 14.95 7.55 -4.15
N TYR A 29 15.57 8.42 -4.95
CA TYR A 29 17.01 8.67 -4.92
C TYR A 29 17.33 10.09 -4.44
N TYR A 30 18.35 10.21 -3.60
CA TYR A 30 19.00 11.48 -3.28
C TYR A 30 20.39 11.49 -3.93
N GLY A 31 20.49 12.12 -5.09
CA GLY A 31 21.69 12.02 -5.93
C GLY A 31 21.90 10.57 -6.37
N SER A 32 23.04 9.99 -6.03
CA SER A 32 23.35 8.58 -6.32
C SER A 32 22.87 7.59 -5.25
N PHE A 33 22.34 8.08 -4.13
CA PHE A 33 21.92 7.24 -3.01
C PHE A 33 20.43 6.83 -3.15
N LEU A 34 20.16 5.53 -3.20
CA LEU A 34 18.81 4.97 -3.17
C LEU A 34 18.29 4.95 -1.73
N ALA A 35 17.39 5.86 -1.38
CA ALA A 35 16.88 6.00 -0.02
C ALA A 35 15.61 5.19 0.25
N VAL A 36 14.77 5.00 -0.76
CA VAL A 36 13.56 4.17 -0.68
C VAL A 36 13.55 3.27 -1.90
N GLN A 37 13.39 1.96 -1.71
CA GLN A 37 13.47 0.98 -2.80
C GLN A 37 12.16 0.19 -2.90
N ASP A 38 11.54 0.23 -4.08
CA ASP A 38 10.42 -0.61 -4.52
C ASP A 38 9.25 -0.71 -3.54
N VAL A 39 8.87 0.43 -2.95
CA VAL A 39 7.79 0.50 -1.97
C VAL A 39 6.43 0.51 -2.65
N ASN A 40 5.51 -0.28 -2.10
CA ASN A 40 4.09 -0.26 -2.42
C ASN A 40 3.32 0.14 -1.16
N LEU A 41 2.51 1.19 -1.25
CA LEU A 41 1.81 1.79 -0.12
C LEU A 41 0.46 2.35 -0.53
N ASP A 42 -0.57 2.01 0.24
CA ASP A 42 -1.89 2.63 0.17
C ASP A 42 -2.15 3.48 1.43
N ILE A 43 -2.64 4.71 1.23
CA ILE A 43 -3.21 5.53 2.30
C ILE A 43 -4.72 5.53 2.14
N PHE A 44 -5.41 5.11 3.20
CA PHE A 44 -6.86 4.93 3.18
C PHE A 44 -7.60 6.15 3.74
N LYS A 45 -8.78 6.40 3.19
CA LYS A 45 -9.70 7.45 3.64
C LYS A 45 -10.03 7.31 5.12
N ASN A 46 -10.10 8.43 5.81
CA ASN A 46 -10.49 8.53 7.23
C ASN A 46 -9.63 7.66 8.17
N ARG A 47 -8.37 7.38 7.79
CA ARG A 47 -7.41 6.69 8.66
C ARG A 47 -6.21 7.58 8.92
N ILE A 48 -5.73 7.53 10.16
CA ILE A 48 -4.43 8.09 10.52
C ILE A 48 -3.38 7.06 10.11
N THR A 49 -2.48 7.47 9.22
CA THR A 49 -1.33 6.66 8.79
C THR A 49 -0.06 7.33 9.31
N ALA A 50 0.78 6.58 10.02
CA ALA A 50 2.05 7.06 10.55
C ALA A 50 3.21 6.20 10.02
N PHE A 51 4.28 6.84 9.57
CA PHE A 51 5.53 6.19 9.20
C PHE A 51 6.49 6.24 10.39
N ILE A 52 6.92 5.09 10.89
CA ILE A 52 7.77 4.97 12.08
C ILE A 52 9.02 4.18 11.71
N GLY A 53 10.17 4.63 12.19
CA GLY A 53 11.46 4.00 11.92
C GLY A 53 12.64 4.85 12.39
N PRO A 54 13.86 4.27 12.45
CA PRO A 54 15.07 4.93 12.95
C PRO A 54 15.52 6.11 12.06
N SER A 55 16.48 6.90 12.54
CA SER A 55 17.06 7.99 11.75
C SER A 55 17.67 7.47 10.44
N GLY A 56 17.33 8.12 9.32
CA GLY A 56 17.84 7.76 8.00
C GLY A 56 17.09 6.67 7.24
N CYS A 57 15.97 6.12 7.76
CA CYS A 57 15.26 5.00 7.12
C CYS A 57 14.29 5.39 5.99
N GLY A 58 14.27 6.65 5.54
CA GLY A 58 13.44 7.05 4.39
C GLY A 58 11.92 7.05 4.64
N LYS A 59 11.50 7.37 5.88
CA LYS A 59 10.08 7.68 6.20
C LYS A 59 9.56 8.85 5.38
#